data_AF-A0A8T4ZAE3-F1
#
_entry.id   AF-A0A8T4ZAE3-F1
#
_cell.length_a   1.000
_cell.length_b   1.000
_cell.length_c   1.000
_cell.angle_alpha   90.00
_cell.angle_beta   90.00
_cell.angle_gamma   90.00
#
_symmetry.space_group_name_H-M   'P 1'
#
loop_
_entity.id
_entity.type
_entity.pdbx_description
1 polymer ?
#
loop_
_entity_poly.entity_id
_entity_poly.type
_entity_poly.pdbx_seq_one_letter_code
_entity_poly.pdbx_strand_id
1 'polypeptide(L)'
;EAYITGHHEFDIMTRMGTMKVVEWANEMSCLPTRNFLQAQYERAGEIDGKAMEKRTKVGSKGCYLCSMKCGQISEAYGLRIEGPEYETAAMIGSNCALPSIEDVVRANYACDQLGLDSISAGNIAAFAMECFERNLIDKRDTDGLELRFGNTDALIRLLEMIAYRKGFGALLAEGVAHASRKIGKGSERFAMHVKGLEISGYDIRAAPAMALAYATCDIGAHHNRAWAITYDIQVGRESYGEDKVKRVIYLQHVRPMFDCLGVCRFPWVEVQMDLEYYPKFYEAITGIRTTLDDLLRRSEAVWNIVRLISLRQGLKPGSDWLPDRVFDDPIPDGPLKGSALRRDEFKKMVAKYYELRGWDSLGIPTK
;
A
#
# COMPACT_ATOMS: atom_id res chain seq x y z
N GLU A 1 -22.25 15.26 -22.73
CA GLU A 1 -20.94 15.56 -22.12
C GLU A 1 -20.12 14.27 -22.09
N ALA A 2 -18.80 14.33 -22.27
CA ALA A 2 -17.96 13.12 -22.26
C ALA A 2 -17.79 12.61 -20.81
N TYR A 3 -18.12 11.33 -20.57
CA TYR A 3 -18.27 10.74 -19.23
C TYR A 3 -17.07 11.01 -18.31
N ILE A 4 -15.85 10.73 -18.80
CA ILE A 4 -14.63 10.86 -18.00
C ILE A 4 -14.20 12.33 -17.86
N THR A 5 -14.17 13.08 -18.96
CA THR A 5 -13.61 14.45 -18.96
C THR A 5 -14.55 15.48 -18.35
N GLY A 6 -15.84 15.18 -18.22
CA GLY A 6 -16.82 16.03 -17.53
C GLY A 6 -16.90 15.79 -16.01
N HIS A 7 -16.20 14.79 -15.47
CA HIS A 7 -16.22 14.49 -14.04
C HIS A 7 -15.29 15.42 -13.26
N HIS A 8 -15.73 15.94 -12.11
CA HIS A 8 -14.95 16.90 -11.30
C HIS A 8 -13.56 16.37 -10.87
N GLU A 9 -13.43 15.06 -10.62
CA GLU A 9 -12.15 14.42 -10.30
C GLU A 9 -11.17 14.37 -11.49
N PHE A 10 -11.60 14.56 -12.73
CA PHE A 10 -10.73 14.49 -13.91
C PHE A 10 -9.59 15.51 -13.84
N ASP A 11 -9.93 16.75 -13.48
CA ASP A 11 -8.95 17.84 -13.37
C ASP A 11 -8.02 17.61 -12.18
N ILE A 12 -8.54 17.11 -11.05
CA ILE A 12 -7.75 16.80 -9.86
C ILE A 12 -6.75 15.68 -10.17
N MET A 13 -7.19 14.61 -10.83
CA MET A 13 -6.31 13.52 -11.24
C MET A 13 -5.25 13.98 -12.23
N THR A 14 -5.56 14.91 -13.12
CA THR A 14 -4.55 15.50 -14.03
C THR A 14 -3.56 16.39 -13.27
N ARG A 15 -4.04 17.15 -12.28
CA ARG A 15 -3.22 18.11 -11.52
C ARG A 15 -2.32 17.46 -10.48
N MET A 16 -2.80 16.43 -9.78
CA MET A 16 -2.10 15.83 -8.65
C MET A 16 -1.97 14.31 -8.75
N GLY A 17 -2.70 13.65 -9.65
CA GLY A 17 -2.70 12.20 -9.72
C GLY A 17 -3.13 11.59 -8.39
N THR A 18 -2.43 10.54 -7.98
CA THR A 18 -2.69 9.90 -6.68
C THR A 18 -2.19 10.74 -5.49
N MET A 19 -1.30 11.72 -5.70
CA MET A 19 -0.71 12.53 -4.60
C MET A 19 -1.73 13.34 -3.79
N LYS A 20 -2.95 13.54 -4.32
CA LYS A 20 -4.08 14.08 -3.53
C LYS A 20 -4.36 13.29 -2.25
N VAL A 21 -4.02 12.00 -2.24
CA VAL A 21 -4.29 11.08 -1.13
C VAL A 21 -3.36 11.34 0.07
N VAL A 22 -2.20 12.01 -0.09
CA VAL A 22 -1.30 12.30 1.04
C VAL A 22 -1.99 13.16 2.10
N GLU A 23 -2.60 14.28 1.69
CA GLU A 23 -3.33 15.18 2.58
C GLU A 23 -4.51 14.45 3.23
N TRP A 24 -5.32 13.76 2.42
CA TRP A 24 -6.45 12.97 2.89
C TRP A 24 -6.04 11.89 3.91
N ALA A 25 -4.99 11.13 3.63
CA ALA A 25 -4.53 10.06 4.52
C ALA A 25 -4.02 10.64 5.85
N ASN A 26 -3.36 11.80 5.79
CA ASN A 26 -2.93 12.50 7.00
C ASN A 26 -4.12 12.96 7.83
N GLU A 27 -5.11 13.63 7.22
CA GLU A 27 -6.32 14.09 7.91
C GLU A 27 -7.11 12.93 8.52
N MET A 28 -7.19 11.80 7.81
CA MET A 28 -7.91 10.60 8.25
C MET A 28 -7.11 9.72 9.23
N SER A 29 -5.94 10.19 9.68
CA SER A 29 -5.05 9.47 10.60
C SER A 29 -4.72 8.06 10.10
N CYS A 30 -4.33 7.96 8.84
CA CYS A 30 -3.90 6.72 8.22
C CYS A 30 -2.66 6.87 7.32
N LEU A 31 -1.88 7.96 7.47
CA LEU A 31 -0.62 8.15 6.76
C LEU A 31 0.55 7.53 7.55
N PRO A 32 1.17 6.44 7.08
CA PRO A 32 2.29 5.81 7.77
C PRO A 32 3.44 6.78 7.95
N THR A 33 3.88 6.93 9.20
CA THR A 33 4.92 7.89 9.55
C THR A 33 5.92 7.23 10.48
N ARG A 34 7.21 7.30 10.13
CA ARG A 34 8.34 6.70 10.87
C ARG A 34 8.14 5.21 11.18
N ASN A 35 8.17 4.35 10.17
CA ASN A 35 7.86 2.92 10.27
C ASN A 35 6.55 2.62 11.02
N PHE A 36 5.47 3.33 10.65
CA PHE A 36 4.16 3.22 11.31
C PHE A 36 4.21 3.47 12.83
N LEU A 37 5.17 4.25 13.35
CA LEU A 37 5.13 4.74 14.73
C LEU A 37 3.93 5.68 14.90
N GLN A 38 3.71 6.52 13.90
CA GLN A 38 2.68 7.55 13.87
C GLN A 38 1.73 7.35 12.68
N ALA A 39 0.52 7.90 12.79
CA ALA A 39 -0.49 7.82 11.74
C ALA A 39 -0.75 9.17 11.05
N GLN A 40 -0.02 10.20 11.47
CA GLN A 40 0.05 11.51 10.83
C GLN A 40 1.52 11.94 10.73
N TYR A 41 1.84 12.65 9.65
CA TYR A 41 3.11 13.31 9.47
C TYR A 41 2.95 14.80 9.68
N GLU A 42 3.70 15.36 10.62
CA GLU A 42 3.63 16.77 10.97
C GLU A 42 4.03 17.70 9.81
N ARG A 43 4.72 17.17 8.80
CA ARG A 43 5.08 17.88 7.55
C ARG A 43 4.38 17.29 6.32
N ALA A 44 3.19 16.69 6.46
CA ALA A 44 2.46 16.14 5.31
C ALA A 44 2.27 17.18 4.18
N GLY A 45 1.99 18.44 4.52
CA GLY A 45 1.88 19.55 3.56
C GLY A 45 3.18 19.91 2.83
N GLU A 46 4.34 19.40 3.25
CA GLU A 46 5.60 19.55 2.53
C GLU A 46 5.80 18.47 1.46
N ILE A 47 5.06 17.36 1.54
CA ILE A 47 5.21 16.20 0.64
C ILE A 47 3.91 15.83 -0.08
N ASP A 48 2.84 16.62 0.04
CA ASP A 48 1.55 16.34 -0.57
C ASP A 48 1.47 16.74 -2.07
N GLY A 49 0.31 16.50 -2.68
CA GLY A 49 0.04 16.88 -4.07
C GLY A 49 0.13 18.39 -4.34
N LYS A 50 -0.16 19.25 -3.36
CA LYS A 50 -0.06 20.72 -3.50
C LYS A 50 1.40 21.16 -3.50
N ALA A 51 2.22 20.59 -2.62
CA ALA A 51 3.66 20.80 -2.61
C ALA A 51 4.30 20.37 -3.92
N MET A 52 3.93 19.19 -4.43
CA MET A 52 4.38 18.69 -5.72
C MET A 52 4.00 19.63 -6.86
N GLU A 53 2.72 20.00 -6.98
CA GLU A 53 2.24 20.88 -8.05
C GLU A 53 2.96 22.24 -8.05
N LYS A 54 3.27 22.78 -6.86
CA LYS A 54 3.90 24.10 -6.72
C LYS A 54 5.42 24.08 -6.96
N ARG A 55 6.11 23.00 -6.61
CA ARG A 55 7.57 23.01 -6.46
C ARG A 55 8.34 22.11 -7.40
N THR A 56 7.78 20.96 -7.76
CA THR A 56 8.53 19.93 -8.49
C THR A 56 7.84 19.51 -9.79
N LYS A 57 6.52 19.63 -9.90
CA LYS A 57 5.79 19.21 -11.10
C LYS A 57 6.14 20.10 -12.30
N VAL A 58 6.53 19.45 -13.40
CA VAL A 58 6.81 20.08 -14.70
C VAL A 58 5.90 19.57 -15.82
N GLY A 59 5.06 18.57 -15.55
CA GLY A 59 4.09 18.05 -16.53
C GLY A 59 3.23 16.92 -15.99
N SER A 60 2.33 16.41 -16.84
CA SER A 60 1.53 15.21 -16.54
C SER A 60 1.51 14.29 -17.76
N LYS A 61 1.43 12.99 -17.52
CA LYS A 61 1.48 11.93 -18.52
C LYS A 61 0.32 10.97 -18.32
N GLY A 62 -0.24 10.50 -19.43
CA GLY A 62 -1.22 9.42 -19.45
C GLY A 62 -0.54 8.12 -19.88
N CYS A 63 -1.04 7.00 -19.35
CA CYS A 63 -0.76 5.68 -19.92
C CYS A 63 -1.32 5.59 -21.35
N TYR A 64 -0.99 4.51 -22.07
CA TYR A 64 -1.49 4.25 -23.41
C TYR A 64 -3.02 4.40 -23.50
N LEU A 65 -3.50 5.21 -24.45
CA LEU A 65 -4.92 5.54 -24.68
C LEU A 65 -5.69 6.16 -23.49
N CYS A 66 -5.00 6.55 -22.40
CA CYS A 66 -5.66 7.14 -21.25
C CYS A 66 -5.82 8.67 -21.42
N SER A 67 -7.07 9.14 -21.37
CA SER A 67 -7.37 10.58 -21.35
C SER A 67 -7.12 11.23 -19.97
N MET A 68 -7.13 10.44 -18.89
CA MET A 68 -6.92 10.89 -17.51
C MET A 68 -5.43 10.78 -17.15
N LYS A 69 -4.70 11.88 -17.30
CA LYS A 69 -3.23 11.93 -17.17
C LYS A 69 -2.79 11.98 -15.70
N CYS A 70 -2.96 10.87 -14.98
CA CYS A 70 -2.62 10.80 -13.56
C CYS A 70 -1.12 10.71 -13.27
N GLY A 71 -0.29 10.30 -14.21
CA GLY A 71 1.15 10.24 -14.03
C GLY A 71 1.74 11.65 -13.96
N GLN A 72 2.51 11.93 -12.91
CA GLN A 72 3.07 13.25 -12.67
C GLN A 72 4.51 13.29 -13.17
N ILE A 73 4.93 14.32 -13.91
CA ILE A 73 6.34 14.47 -14.27
C ILE A 73 6.92 15.53 -13.36
N SER A 74 7.89 15.14 -12.53
CA SER A 74 8.51 16.00 -11.53
C SER A 74 10.00 16.16 -11.78
N GLU A 75 10.54 17.30 -11.36
CA GLU A 75 11.96 17.62 -11.42
C GLU A 75 12.43 18.23 -10.09
N ALA A 76 13.52 17.70 -9.55
CA ALA A 76 14.20 18.22 -8.36
C ALA A 76 15.68 17.86 -8.40
N TYR A 77 16.55 18.73 -7.90
CA TYR A 77 18.01 18.50 -7.90
C TYR A 77 18.60 18.14 -9.28
N GLY A 78 18.01 18.64 -10.37
CA GLY A 78 18.40 18.30 -11.74
C GLY A 78 18.02 16.88 -12.19
N LEU A 79 17.24 16.15 -11.40
CA LEU A 79 16.71 14.82 -11.69
C LEU A 79 15.26 14.96 -12.15
N ARG A 80 14.90 14.31 -13.26
CA ARG A 80 13.54 14.28 -13.81
C ARG A 80 12.98 12.87 -13.81
N ILE A 81 11.76 12.71 -13.29
CA ILE A 81 11.13 11.41 -13.10
C ILE A 81 9.61 11.46 -13.30
N GLU A 82 8.98 10.30 -13.49
CA GLU A 82 7.54 10.14 -13.31
C GLU A 82 7.25 9.82 -11.83
N GLY A 83 6.31 10.53 -11.23
CA GLY A 83 5.96 10.47 -9.81
C GLY A 83 6.40 11.71 -9.01
N PRO A 84 6.42 11.61 -7.67
CA PRO A 84 6.00 10.43 -6.91
C PRO A 84 4.49 10.17 -7.05
N GLU A 85 4.12 8.90 -6.93
CA GLU A 85 2.74 8.50 -6.63
C GLU A 85 2.52 8.54 -5.10
N TYR A 86 1.26 8.51 -4.66
CA TYR A 86 0.90 8.51 -3.24
C TYR A 86 1.64 7.46 -2.43
N GLU A 87 1.68 6.21 -2.92
CA GLU A 87 2.33 5.10 -2.22
C GLU A 87 3.83 5.35 -2.04
N THR A 88 4.51 5.91 -3.05
CA THR A 88 5.91 6.33 -2.91
C THR A 88 6.03 7.44 -1.86
N ALA A 89 5.22 8.50 -1.96
CA ALA A 89 5.29 9.62 -1.01
C ALA A 89 4.97 9.22 0.44
N ALA A 90 4.06 8.26 0.64
CA ALA A 90 3.76 7.70 1.94
C ALA A 90 4.91 6.83 2.45
N MET A 91 5.38 5.86 1.66
CA MET A 91 6.28 4.79 2.14
C MET A 91 7.75 5.19 2.16
N ILE A 92 8.21 6.00 1.20
CA ILE A 92 9.59 6.53 1.21
C ILE A 92 9.65 7.96 1.75
N GLY A 93 8.54 8.70 1.72
CA GLY A 93 8.44 10.06 2.28
C GLY A 93 8.12 10.04 3.76
N SER A 94 6.84 10.10 4.14
CA SER A 94 6.43 10.21 5.56
C SER A 94 6.91 9.04 6.42
N ASN A 95 6.89 7.82 5.89
CA ASN A 95 7.29 6.64 6.65
C ASN A 95 8.81 6.60 6.93
N CYS A 96 9.63 7.30 6.12
CA CYS A 96 11.05 7.58 6.42
C CYS A 96 11.29 9.00 6.98
N ALA A 97 10.22 9.78 7.18
CA ALA A 97 10.20 11.19 7.59
C ALA A 97 11.02 12.15 6.71
N LEU A 98 10.99 11.97 5.37
CA LEU A 98 11.68 12.89 4.46
C LEU A 98 11.15 14.33 4.57
N PRO A 99 12.03 15.34 4.52
CA PRO A 99 11.64 16.69 4.91
C PRO A 99 10.87 17.44 3.81
N SER A 100 11.01 17.08 2.53
CA SER A 100 10.42 17.84 1.43
C SER A 100 10.01 16.97 0.24
N ILE A 101 9.12 17.49 -0.61
CA ILE A 101 8.75 16.82 -1.86
C ILE A 101 9.93 16.65 -2.82
N GLU A 102 10.92 17.54 -2.78
CA GLU A 102 12.17 17.45 -3.55
C GLU A 102 12.98 16.22 -3.11
N ASP A 103 13.07 15.95 -1.81
CA ASP A 103 13.72 14.75 -1.27
C ASP A 103 12.96 13.48 -1.67
N VAL A 104 11.62 13.51 -1.66
CA VAL A 104 10.79 12.40 -2.13
C VAL A 104 11.01 12.15 -3.63
N VAL A 105 11.11 13.19 -4.45
CA VAL A 105 11.45 13.06 -5.89
C VAL A 105 12.83 12.41 -6.07
N ARG A 106 13.84 12.83 -5.29
CA ARG A 106 15.18 12.23 -5.31
C ARG A 106 15.16 10.75 -4.93
N ALA A 107 14.40 10.38 -3.89
CA ALA A 107 14.26 8.99 -3.45
C ALA A 107 13.46 8.12 -4.43
N ASN A 108 12.39 8.66 -5.02
CA ASN A 108 11.63 7.99 -6.09
C ASN A 108 12.52 7.75 -7.32
N TYR A 109 13.28 8.75 -7.74
CA TYR A 109 14.25 8.62 -8.82
C TYR A 109 15.26 7.49 -8.55
N ALA A 110 15.81 7.41 -7.34
CA ALA A 110 16.72 6.33 -6.97
C ALA A 110 16.06 4.96 -7.07
N CYS A 111 14.82 4.80 -6.57
CA CYS A 111 14.08 3.54 -6.69
C CYS A 111 13.88 3.14 -8.15
N ASP A 112 13.42 4.05 -9.00
CA ASP A 112 13.17 3.78 -10.42
C ASP A 112 14.46 3.41 -11.18
N GLN A 113 15.56 4.12 -10.94
CA GLN A 113 16.85 3.83 -11.60
C GLN A 113 17.47 2.51 -11.13
N LEU A 114 17.25 2.14 -9.87
CA LEU A 114 17.77 0.90 -9.29
C LEU A 114 16.83 -0.30 -9.49
N GLY A 115 15.61 -0.08 -9.99
CA GLY A 115 14.60 -1.13 -10.16
C GLY A 115 14.06 -1.66 -8.83
N LEU A 116 13.88 -0.78 -7.84
CA LEU A 116 13.34 -1.11 -6.52
C LEU A 116 11.86 -0.69 -6.41
N ASP A 117 11.03 -1.55 -5.82
CA ASP A 117 9.67 -1.16 -5.41
C ASP A 117 9.75 -0.12 -4.29
N SER A 118 9.21 1.08 -4.52
CA SER A 118 9.26 2.20 -3.58
C SER A 118 8.52 1.92 -2.27
N ILE A 119 7.49 1.07 -2.28
CA ILE A 119 6.76 0.65 -1.08
C ILE A 119 7.69 -0.18 -0.18
N SER A 120 8.19 -1.29 -0.72
CA SER A 120 9.04 -2.21 0.03
C SER A 120 10.38 -1.56 0.40
N ALA A 121 10.98 -0.78 -0.49
CA ALA A 121 12.20 -0.03 -0.24
C ALA A 121 12.04 1.01 0.88
N GLY A 122 10.94 1.77 0.87
CA GLY A 122 10.62 2.71 1.94
C GLY A 122 10.32 2.02 3.27
N ASN A 123 9.59 0.91 3.25
CA ASN A 123 9.27 0.13 4.45
C ASN A 123 10.54 -0.46 5.10
N ILE A 124 11.40 -1.14 4.34
CA ILE A 124 12.64 -1.72 4.88
C ILE A 124 13.62 -0.66 5.35
N ALA A 125 13.69 0.49 4.67
CA ALA A 125 14.52 1.60 5.10
C ALA A 125 14.01 2.23 6.41
N ALA A 126 12.70 2.47 6.53
CA ALA A 126 12.08 2.96 7.75
C ALA A 126 12.28 1.98 8.93
N PHE A 127 12.14 0.67 8.68
CA PHE A 127 12.45 -0.37 9.66
C PHE A 127 13.91 -0.32 10.13
N ALA A 128 14.86 -0.15 9.20
CA ALA A 128 16.27 -0.01 9.54
C ALA A 128 16.56 1.27 10.34
N MET A 129 15.91 2.39 10.00
CA MET A 129 15.99 3.64 10.77
C MET A 129 15.48 3.45 12.21
N GLU A 130 14.35 2.77 12.38
CA GLU A 130 13.83 2.46 13.72
C GLU A 130 14.76 1.51 14.49
N CYS A 131 15.32 0.48 13.84
CA CYS A 131 16.30 -0.40 14.47
C CYS A 131 17.52 0.38 14.96
N PHE A 132 18.01 1.35 14.18
CA PHE A 132 19.15 2.19 14.53
C PHE A 132 18.82 3.12 15.70
N GLU A 133 17.65 3.78 15.68
CA GLU A 133 17.22 4.66 16.78
C GLU A 133 16.94 3.89 18.08
N ARG A 134 16.53 2.62 17.99
CA ARG A 134 16.38 1.70 19.12
C ARG A 134 17.70 1.03 19.54
N ASN A 135 18.83 1.36 18.93
CA ASN A 135 20.15 0.76 19.17
C ASN A 135 20.19 -0.78 18.97
N LEU A 136 19.34 -1.32 18.08
CA LEU A 136 19.39 -2.72 17.67
C LEU A 136 20.50 -2.99 16.66
N ILE A 137 20.81 -1.97 15.86
CA ILE A 137 21.95 -1.87 14.94
C ILE A 137 22.67 -0.53 15.19
N ASP A 138 23.92 -0.42 14.77
CA ASP A 138 24.70 0.82 14.90
C ASP A 138 25.57 1.10 13.66
N LYS A 139 26.38 2.16 13.71
CA LYS A 139 27.24 2.59 12.59
C LYS A 139 28.19 1.51 12.10
N ARG A 140 28.56 0.54 12.94
CA ARG A 140 29.45 -0.55 12.55
C ARG A 140 28.71 -1.56 11.67
N ASP A 141 27.43 -1.77 11.93
CA ASP A 141 26.59 -2.64 11.10
C ASP A 141 26.30 -2.00 9.74
N THR A 142 26.21 -0.66 9.69
CA THR A 142 25.73 0.11 8.51
C THR A 142 26.85 0.77 7.69
N ASP A 143 28.10 0.29 7.80
CA ASP A 143 29.27 0.87 7.11
C ASP A 143 29.44 2.38 7.34
N GLY A 144 29.12 2.85 8.54
CA GLY A 144 29.23 4.24 8.97
C GLY A 144 27.98 5.09 8.74
N LEU A 145 26.94 4.57 8.08
CA LEU A 145 25.71 5.32 7.81
C LEU A 145 24.89 5.58 9.08
N GLU A 146 24.46 6.83 9.26
CA GLU A 146 23.50 7.21 10.30
C GLU A 146 22.07 7.08 9.80
N LEU A 147 21.49 5.90 9.99
CA LEU A 147 20.11 5.60 9.62
C LEU A 147 19.14 6.22 10.63
N ARG A 148 18.93 7.53 10.56
CA ARG A 148 17.92 8.25 11.36
C ARG A 148 16.78 8.70 10.47
N PHE A 149 15.58 8.79 11.05
CA PHE A 149 14.43 9.32 10.32
C PHE A 149 14.72 10.75 9.82
N GLY A 150 14.36 11.01 8.56
CA GLY A 150 14.59 12.29 7.88
C GLY A 150 16.00 12.50 7.31
N ASN A 151 16.90 11.53 7.41
CA ASN A 151 18.21 11.61 6.76
C ASN A 151 18.15 11.14 5.30
N THR A 152 17.83 12.05 4.38
CA THR A 152 17.70 11.73 2.94
C THR A 152 18.98 11.13 2.37
N ASP A 153 20.16 11.68 2.66
CA ASP A 153 21.41 11.18 2.06
C ASP A 153 21.73 9.76 2.50
N ALA A 154 21.50 9.44 3.79
CA ALA A 154 21.68 8.08 4.29
C ALA A 154 20.66 7.11 3.65
N LEU A 155 19.40 7.55 3.45
CA LEU A 155 18.39 6.76 2.74
C LEU A 155 18.85 6.44 1.31
N ILE A 156 19.25 7.45 0.51
CA ILE A 156 19.69 7.22 -0.87
C ILE A 156 20.85 6.23 -0.91
N ARG A 157 21.82 6.38 0.00
CA ARG A 157 22.95 5.45 0.06
C ARG A 157 22.53 4.04 0.47
N LEU A 158 21.57 3.90 1.38
CA LEU A 158 21.01 2.60 1.78
C LEU A 158 20.31 1.91 0.60
N LEU A 159 19.55 2.65 -0.21
CA LEU A 159 18.89 2.10 -1.40
C LEU A 159 19.91 1.55 -2.41
N GLU A 160 21.01 2.28 -2.65
CA GLU A 160 22.11 1.76 -3.48
C GLU A 160 22.72 0.48 -2.88
N MET A 161 22.95 0.47 -1.57
CA MET A 161 23.49 -0.72 -0.88
C MET A 161 22.56 -1.92 -1.00
N ILE A 162 21.24 -1.70 -0.93
CA ILE A 162 20.22 -2.75 -1.14
C ILE A 162 20.29 -3.27 -2.57
N ALA A 163 20.19 -2.38 -3.56
CA ALA A 163 20.17 -2.75 -4.98
C ALA A 163 21.42 -3.54 -5.39
N TYR A 164 22.59 -3.13 -4.89
CA TYR A 164 23.86 -3.80 -5.18
C TYR A 164 24.26 -4.86 -4.15
N ARG A 165 23.41 -5.16 -3.16
CA ARG A 165 23.66 -6.12 -2.08
C ARG A 165 25.03 -5.93 -1.41
N LYS A 166 25.36 -4.68 -1.05
CA LYS A 166 26.64 -4.31 -0.40
C LYS A 166 26.45 -4.11 1.09
N GLY A 167 27.37 -4.65 1.89
CA GLY A 167 27.38 -4.48 3.34
C GLY A 167 26.03 -4.83 3.97
N PHE A 168 25.53 -3.95 4.83
CA PHE A 168 24.20 -4.09 5.44
C PHE A 168 23.04 -4.22 4.44
N GLY A 169 23.18 -3.60 3.25
CA GLY A 169 22.18 -3.68 2.20
C GLY A 169 21.94 -5.09 1.67
N ALA A 170 22.93 -6.00 1.77
CA ALA A 170 22.75 -7.40 1.40
C ALA A 170 21.69 -8.10 2.27
N LEU A 171 21.61 -7.75 3.56
CA LEU A 171 20.61 -8.27 4.47
C LEU A 171 19.23 -7.68 4.17
N LEU A 172 19.16 -6.35 3.99
CA LEU A 172 17.90 -5.66 3.72
C LEU A 172 17.29 -6.01 2.36
N ALA A 173 18.11 -6.41 1.39
CA ALA A 173 17.66 -6.90 0.08
C ALA A 173 16.82 -8.20 0.14
N GLU A 174 16.78 -8.87 1.29
CA GLU A 174 15.92 -10.05 1.53
C GLU A 174 14.52 -9.69 2.08
N GLY A 175 14.21 -8.40 2.24
CA GLY A 175 12.93 -7.89 2.73
C GLY A 175 12.81 -7.90 4.26
N VAL A 176 11.81 -7.18 4.79
CA VAL A 176 11.66 -6.88 6.22
C VAL A 176 11.36 -8.12 7.04
N ALA A 177 10.64 -9.09 6.46
CA ALA A 177 10.36 -10.36 7.10
C ALA A 177 11.65 -11.15 7.39
N HIS A 178 12.59 -11.17 6.45
CA HIS A 178 13.87 -11.86 6.65
C HIS A 178 14.81 -11.05 7.54
N ALA A 179 14.97 -9.76 7.23
CA ALA A 179 15.91 -8.88 7.92
C ALA A 179 15.60 -8.80 9.42
N SER A 180 14.33 -8.67 9.80
CA SER A 180 13.92 -8.63 11.21
C SER A 180 14.30 -9.88 11.99
N ARG A 181 14.11 -11.08 11.44
CA ARG A 181 14.54 -12.33 12.09
C ARG A 181 16.05 -12.43 12.27
N LYS A 182 16.82 -11.84 11.35
CA LYS A 182 18.30 -11.85 11.41
C LYS A 182 18.85 -10.84 12.39
N ILE A 183 18.27 -9.64 12.43
CA ILE A 183 18.59 -8.63 13.44
C ILE A 183 18.16 -9.13 14.83
N GLY A 184 17.01 -9.82 14.90
CA GLY A 184 16.44 -10.37 16.11
C GLY A 184 16.08 -9.28 17.10
N LYS A 185 16.29 -9.54 18.40
CA LYS A 185 16.06 -8.60 19.51
C LYS A 185 14.62 -8.06 19.58
N GLY A 186 13.65 -8.84 19.08
CA GLY A 186 12.24 -8.48 19.04
C GLY A 186 11.88 -7.51 17.91
N SER A 187 12.78 -7.28 16.94
CA SER A 187 12.50 -6.41 15.79
C SER A 187 11.38 -6.94 14.90
N GLU A 188 11.09 -8.23 14.95
CA GLU A 188 9.96 -8.88 14.26
C GLU A 188 8.60 -8.27 14.63
N ARG A 189 8.46 -7.72 15.85
CA ARG A 189 7.20 -7.12 16.33
C ARG A 189 6.80 -5.87 15.53
N PHE A 190 7.78 -5.17 14.95
CA PHE A 190 7.58 -3.96 14.15
C PHE A 190 8.08 -4.09 12.71
N ALA A 191 8.27 -5.32 12.24
CA ALA A 191 8.49 -5.62 10.83
C ALA A 191 7.14 -5.59 10.09
N MET A 192 6.85 -4.49 9.39
CA MET A 192 5.52 -4.20 8.87
C MET A 192 5.24 -4.93 7.55
N HIS A 193 4.88 -6.22 7.63
CA HIS A 193 4.58 -7.07 6.47
C HIS A 193 3.43 -8.07 6.71
N VAL A 194 2.86 -8.60 5.62
CA VAL A 194 1.96 -9.78 5.64
C VAL A 194 2.44 -10.78 4.58
N LYS A 195 2.62 -12.05 4.98
CA LYS A 195 3.16 -13.13 4.12
C LYS A 195 4.52 -12.82 3.47
N GLY A 196 5.28 -11.91 4.08
CA GLY A 196 6.59 -11.49 3.60
C GLY A 196 6.59 -10.18 2.81
N LEU A 197 5.44 -9.76 2.26
CA LEU A 197 5.32 -8.50 1.54
C LEU A 197 5.02 -7.35 2.50
N GLU A 198 5.80 -6.28 2.37
CA GLU A 198 5.71 -5.03 3.13
C GLU A 198 4.33 -4.37 3.01
N ILE A 199 3.80 -3.85 4.12
CA ILE A 199 2.52 -3.12 4.17
C ILE A 199 2.67 -1.79 3.40
N SER A 200 1.69 -1.50 2.55
CA SER A 200 1.63 -0.25 1.77
C SER A 200 1.11 0.94 2.58
N GLY A 201 0.90 2.08 1.93
CA GLY A 201 0.73 3.43 2.47
C GLY A 201 -0.46 3.72 3.38
N TYR A 202 -1.11 2.74 4.01
CA TYR A 202 -2.23 2.96 4.92
C TYR A 202 -1.97 2.37 6.31
N ASP A 203 -1.98 3.21 7.34
CA ASP A 203 -1.98 2.73 8.72
C ASP A 203 -3.35 2.08 9.05
N ILE A 204 -3.30 0.87 9.59
CA ILE A 204 -4.46 0.01 9.84
C ILE A 204 -4.79 -0.20 11.31
N ARG A 205 -4.08 0.45 12.23
CA ARG A 205 -4.34 0.36 13.68
C ARG A 205 -5.75 0.76 14.08
N ALA A 206 -6.42 1.57 13.24
CA ALA A 206 -7.81 1.97 13.42
C ALA A 206 -8.67 1.71 12.16
N ALA A 207 -8.34 0.73 11.32
CA ALA A 207 -9.07 0.45 10.08
C ALA A 207 -9.32 -1.06 9.89
N PRO A 208 -10.31 -1.66 10.59
CA PRO A 208 -10.54 -3.11 10.55
C PRO A 208 -10.79 -3.70 9.15
N ALA A 209 -11.53 -3.03 8.26
CA ALA A 209 -11.74 -3.52 6.90
C ALA A 209 -10.45 -3.48 6.08
N MET A 210 -9.67 -2.41 6.18
CA MET A 210 -8.36 -2.31 5.53
C MET A 210 -7.35 -3.32 6.10
N ALA A 211 -7.38 -3.55 7.41
CA ALA A 211 -6.58 -4.56 8.09
C ALA A 211 -6.89 -5.97 7.55
N LEU A 212 -8.17 -6.29 7.37
CA LEU A 212 -8.59 -7.56 6.76
C LEU A 212 -8.15 -7.65 5.29
N ALA A 213 -8.23 -6.55 4.54
CA ALA A 213 -7.77 -6.49 3.16
C ALA A 213 -6.29 -6.84 3.03
N TYR A 214 -5.42 -6.26 3.88
CA TYR A 214 -4.00 -6.62 3.90
C TYR A 214 -3.76 -8.06 4.36
N ALA A 215 -4.41 -8.49 5.44
CA ALA A 215 -4.24 -9.83 6.00
C ALA A 215 -4.60 -10.91 4.97
N THR A 216 -5.69 -10.74 4.22
CA THR A 216 -6.24 -11.74 3.31
C THR A 216 -5.80 -11.60 1.86
N CYS A 217 -5.01 -10.57 1.53
CA CYS A 217 -4.50 -10.35 0.19
C CYS A 217 -3.72 -11.57 -0.32
N ASP A 218 -3.96 -11.95 -1.57
CA ASP A 218 -3.47 -13.16 -2.22
C ASP A 218 -1.94 -13.15 -2.44
N ILE A 219 -1.36 -11.95 -2.57
CA ILE A 219 0.08 -11.71 -2.80
C ILE A 219 0.85 -11.18 -1.58
N GLY A 220 0.19 -11.01 -0.42
CA GLY A 220 0.76 -10.31 0.76
C GLY A 220 0.24 -8.87 0.88
N ALA A 221 0.76 -8.05 1.81
CA ALA A 221 0.13 -6.80 2.25
C ALA A 221 0.01 -5.66 1.20
N HIS A 222 -0.92 -5.78 0.25
CA HIS A 222 -1.13 -4.78 -0.80
C HIS A 222 -2.57 -4.26 -0.88
N HIS A 223 -2.74 -2.94 -0.85
CA HIS A 223 -4.04 -2.26 -1.00
C HIS A 223 -4.67 -2.46 -2.39
N ASN A 224 -3.90 -2.91 -3.38
CA ASN A 224 -4.36 -3.06 -4.76
C ASN A 224 -5.54 -4.05 -4.84
N ARG A 225 -5.54 -5.13 -4.04
CA ARG A 225 -6.65 -6.11 -4.07
C ARG A 225 -7.91 -5.65 -3.39
N ALA A 226 -7.80 -4.81 -2.36
CA ALA A 226 -8.93 -4.19 -1.69
C ALA A 226 -8.48 -2.91 -0.98
N TRP A 227 -8.96 -1.77 -1.48
CA TRP A 227 -8.79 -0.49 -0.80
C TRP A 227 -10.04 -0.20 0.03
N ALA A 228 -10.10 -0.81 1.21
CA ALA A 228 -11.30 -0.83 2.05
C ALA A 228 -11.32 0.26 3.14
N ILE A 229 -10.25 1.05 3.26
CA ILE A 229 -10.12 2.07 4.31
C ILE A 229 -11.19 3.17 4.22
N THR A 230 -11.64 3.52 3.02
CA THR A 230 -12.74 4.49 2.83
C THR A 230 -14.05 3.97 3.41
N TYR A 231 -14.26 2.65 3.40
CA TYR A 231 -15.42 2.03 4.02
C TYR A 231 -15.34 2.11 5.55
N ASP A 232 -14.16 1.85 6.14
CA ASP A 232 -13.96 2.04 7.59
C ASP A 232 -14.27 3.48 8.03
N ILE A 233 -13.94 4.47 7.21
CA ILE A 233 -14.27 5.87 7.48
C ILE A 233 -15.78 6.12 7.36
N GLN A 234 -16.41 5.56 6.32
CA GLN A 234 -17.84 5.75 6.05
C GLN A 234 -18.74 5.13 7.12
N VAL A 235 -18.46 3.90 7.57
CA VAL A 235 -19.32 3.14 8.50
C VAL A 235 -18.83 3.17 9.96
N GLY A 236 -17.71 3.84 10.20
CA GLY A 236 -17.07 3.91 11.51
C GLY A 236 -16.01 2.82 11.71
N ARG A 237 -15.02 3.16 12.54
CA ARG A 237 -13.79 2.38 12.73
C ARG A 237 -13.85 1.38 13.89
N GLU A 238 -14.89 1.46 14.73
CA GLU A 238 -15.01 0.64 15.93
C GLU A 238 -15.58 -0.76 15.69
N SER A 239 -16.33 -0.96 14.59
CA SER A 239 -16.99 -2.22 14.27
C SER A 239 -16.07 -3.19 13.51
N TYR A 240 -16.29 -4.49 13.71
CA TYR A 240 -15.62 -5.60 13.02
C TYR A 240 -16.67 -6.48 12.32
N GLY A 241 -17.79 -5.87 11.93
CA GLY A 241 -19.00 -6.54 11.49
C GLY A 241 -18.85 -7.26 10.14
N GLU A 242 -19.83 -8.12 9.87
CA GLU A 242 -19.92 -8.87 8.62
C GLU A 242 -20.01 -7.97 7.39
N ASP A 243 -20.55 -6.75 7.53
CA ASP A 243 -20.62 -5.72 6.50
C ASP A 243 -19.22 -5.36 5.95
N LYS A 244 -18.23 -5.18 6.84
CA LYS A 244 -16.84 -4.91 6.45
C LYS A 244 -16.21 -6.10 5.74
N VAL A 245 -16.50 -7.32 6.20
CA VAL A 245 -16.02 -8.55 5.55
C VAL A 245 -16.57 -8.67 4.13
N LYS A 246 -17.90 -8.48 3.97
CA LYS A 246 -18.56 -8.47 2.65
C LYS A 246 -17.98 -7.40 1.74
N ARG A 247 -17.68 -6.21 2.28
CA ARG A 247 -17.05 -5.14 1.50
C ARG A 247 -15.67 -5.54 0.99
N VAL A 248 -14.83 -6.15 1.83
CA VAL A 248 -13.51 -6.62 1.43
C VAL A 248 -13.61 -7.70 0.34
N ILE A 249 -14.48 -8.69 0.51
CA ILE A 249 -14.71 -9.75 -0.50
C ILE A 249 -15.17 -9.13 -1.83
N TYR A 250 -16.15 -8.23 -1.80
CA TYR A 250 -16.62 -7.53 -2.99
C TYR A 250 -15.49 -6.78 -3.71
N LEU A 251 -14.68 -6.02 -2.97
CA LEU A 251 -13.52 -5.32 -3.56
C LEU A 251 -12.51 -6.30 -4.16
N GLN A 252 -12.29 -7.45 -3.52
CA GLN A 252 -11.44 -8.53 -4.03
C GLN A 252 -12.07 -9.31 -5.20
N HIS A 253 -13.34 -9.08 -5.55
CA HIS A 253 -13.90 -9.52 -6.84
C HIS A 253 -13.69 -8.45 -7.91
N VAL A 254 -14.04 -7.20 -7.59
CA VAL A 254 -13.99 -6.10 -8.56
C VAL A 254 -12.56 -5.74 -8.96
N ARG A 255 -11.63 -5.64 -8.00
CA ARG A 255 -10.28 -5.12 -8.27
C ARG A 255 -9.41 -6.09 -9.08
N PRO A 256 -9.41 -7.40 -8.82
CA PRO A 256 -8.71 -8.36 -9.68
C PRO A 256 -9.39 -8.58 -11.04
N MET A 257 -10.69 -8.28 -11.18
CA MET A 257 -11.35 -8.28 -12.50
C MET A 257 -10.66 -7.31 -13.45
N PHE A 258 -10.26 -6.12 -12.97
CA PHE A 258 -9.48 -5.16 -13.76
C PHE A 258 -8.15 -5.72 -14.25
N ASP A 259 -7.44 -6.46 -13.38
CA ASP A 259 -6.16 -7.07 -13.74
C ASP A 259 -6.36 -8.18 -14.78
N CYS A 260 -7.46 -8.95 -14.69
CA CYS A 260 -7.82 -9.96 -15.70
C CYS A 260 -8.19 -9.35 -17.05
N LEU A 261 -8.88 -8.20 -17.05
CA LEU A 261 -9.24 -7.46 -18.27
C LEU A 261 -8.06 -6.69 -18.86
N GLY A 262 -6.99 -6.47 -18.09
CA GLY A 262 -5.83 -5.69 -18.52
C GLY A 262 -6.11 -4.19 -18.64
N VAL A 263 -7.04 -3.65 -17.85
CA VAL A 263 -7.44 -2.24 -17.89
C VAL A 263 -7.29 -1.55 -16.54
N CYS A 264 -7.05 -0.23 -16.55
CA CYS A 264 -6.92 0.53 -15.32
C CYS A 264 -8.26 0.60 -14.56
N ARG A 265 -8.19 0.49 -13.23
CA ARG A 265 -9.33 0.61 -12.32
C ARG A 265 -9.70 2.04 -11.94
N PHE A 266 -8.83 3.03 -12.18
CA PHE A 266 -9.08 4.42 -11.79
C PHE A 266 -10.30 5.07 -12.45
N PRO A 267 -10.71 4.74 -13.68
CA PRO A 267 -12.00 5.19 -14.19
C PRO A 267 -13.17 4.83 -13.26
N TRP A 268 -13.16 3.62 -12.69
CA TRP A 268 -14.16 3.21 -11.70
C TRP A 268 -13.91 3.83 -10.32
N VAL A 269 -12.66 3.85 -9.84
CA VAL A 269 -12.34 4.33 -8.48
C VAL A 269 -12.52 5.85 -8.34
N GLU A 270 -12.02 6.63 -9.29
CA GLU A 270 -11.86 8.08 -9.17
C GLU A 270 -12.98 8.86 -9.84
N VAL A 271 -13.43 8.42 -11.03
CA VAL A 271 -14.53 9.09 -11.76
C VAL A 271 -15.82 8.27 -11.77
N GLN A 272 -15.91 7.28 -10.89
CA GLN A 272 -17.11 6.49 -10.62
C GLN A 272 -17.74 5.85 -11.86
N MET A 273 -16.93 5.46 -12.85
CA MET A 273 -17.42 4.79 -14.04
C MET A 273 -18.15 3.50 -13.68
N ASP A 274 -19.40 3.40 -14.15
CA ASP A 274 -20.27 2.27 -13.87
C ASP A 274 -19.63 0.95 -14.32
N LEU A 275 -19.64 -0.04 -13.44
CA LEU A 275 -19.11 -1.37 -13.72
C LEU A 275 -19.87 -2.08 -14.85
N GLU A 276 -21.11 -1.69 -15.13
CA GLU A 276 -21.93 -2.24 -16.22
C GLU A 276 -21.41 -1.89 -17.63
N TYR A 277 -20.42 -0.99 -17.75
CA TYR A 277 -19.73 -0.75 -19.03
C TYR A 277 -18.73 -1.85 -19.39
N TYR A 278 -18.07 -2.46 -18.41
CA TYR A 278 -17.02 -3.46 -18.66
C TYR A 278 -17.50 -4.74 -19.35
N PRO A 279 -18.66 -5.35 -19.03
CA PRO A 279 -19.18 -6.48 -19.81
C PRO A 279 -19.49 -6.09 -21.26
N LYS A 280 -19.98 -4.87 -21.50
CA LYS A 280 -20.24 -4.36 -22.86
C LYS A 280 -18.95 -4.18 -23.66
N PHE A 281 -17.90 -3.66 -23.02
CA PHE A 281 -16.57 -3.55 -23.65
C PHE A 281 -15.99 -4.93 -23.96
N TYR A 282 -16.10 -5.88 -23.03
CA TYR A 282 -15.65 -7.24 -23.22
C TYR A 282 -16.36 -7.91 -24.41
N GLU A 283 -17.69 -7.82 -24.49
CA GLU A 283 -18.46 -8.37 -25.61
C GLU A 283 -18.09 -7.70 -26.94
N ALA A 284 -17.97 -6.37 -26.96
CA ALA A 284 -17.64 -5.64 -28.18
C ALA A 284 -16.26 -5.99 -28.75
N ILE A 285 -15.29 -6.30 -27.89
CA ILE A 285 -13.92 -6.65 -28.30
C ILE A 285 -13.80 -8.13 -28.67
N THR A 286 -14.40 -9.01 -27.88
CA THR A 286 -14.19 -10.47 -27.99
C THR A 286 -15.27 -11.20 -28.78
N GLY A 287 -16.45 -10.60 -28.93
CA GLY A 287 -17.66 -11.25 -29.44
C GLY A 287 -18.34 -12.19 -28.43
N ILE A 288 -17.82 -12.32 -27.20
CA ILE A 288 -18.35 -13.21 -26.17
C ILE A 288 -19.31 -12.43 -25.27
N ARG A 289 -20.58 -12.84 -25.27
CA ARG A 289 -21.60 -12.31 -24.35
C ARG A 289 -21.26 -12.66 -22.90
N THR A 290 -21.31 -11.67 -22.02
CA THR A 290 -21.07 -11.81 -20.58
C THR A 290 -21.88 -10.79 -19.80
N THR A 291 -22.09 -11.05 -18.51
CA THR A 291 -22.63 -10.08 -17.56
C THR A 291 -21.56 -9.60 -16.58
N LEU A 292 -21.84 -8.57 -15.78
CA LEU A 292 -20.95 -8.15 -14.69
C LEU A 292 -20.78 -9.30 -13.67
N ASP A 293 -21.86 -9.99 -13.31
CA ASP A 293 -21.81 -11.12 -12.38
C ASP A 293 -20.93 -12.26 -12.92
N ASP A 294 -21.00 -12.56 -14.22
CA ASP A 294 -20.09 -13.54 -14.84
C ASP A 294 -18.61 -13.13 -14.70
N LEU A 295 -18.28 -11.85 -14.94
CA LEU A 295 -16.92 -11.33 -14.78
C LEU A 295 -16.45 -11.39 -13.33
N LEU A 296 -17.31 -11.05 -12.37
CA LEU A 296 -17.00 -11.12 -10.94
C LEU A 296 -16.79 -12.56 -10.48
N ARG A 297 -17.60 -13.51 -10.95
CA ARG A 297 -17.41 -14.95 -10.67
C ARG A 297 -16.09 -15.47 -11.25
N ARG A 298 -15.68 -15.02 -12.44
CA ARG A 298 -14.37 -15.37 -13.01
C ARG A 298 -13.22 -14.81 -12.17
N SER A 299 -13.34 -13.58 -11.71
CA SER A 299 -12.38 -12.97 -10.78
C SER A 299 -12.28 -13.74 -9.45
N GLU A 300 -13.41 -14.16 -8.88
CA GLU A 300 -13.46 -15.01 -7.68
C GLU A 300 -12.81 -16.38 -7.91
N ALA A 301 -13.01 -17.00 -9.08
CA ALA A 301 -12.35 -18.24 -9.42
C ALA A 301 -10.82 -18.07 -9.46
N VAL A 302 -10.31 -16.97 -10.04
CA VAL A 302 -8.88 -16.64 -10.03
C VAL A 302 -8.38 -16.47 -8.59
N TRP A 303 -9.12 -15.75 -7.73
CA TRP A 303 -8.78 -15.57 -6.32
C TRP A 303 -8.57 -16.90 -5.58
N ASN A 304 -9.50 -17.85 -5.79
CA ASN A 304 -9.41 -19.19 -5.21
C ASN A 304 -8.26 -20.02 -5.79
N ILE A 305 -8.01 -19.93 -7.10
CA ILE A 305 -6.87 -20.61 -7.75
C ILE A 305 -5.54 -20.10 -7.18
N VAL A 306 -5.37 -18.78 -7.04
CA VAL A 306 -4.15 -18.20 -6.45
C VAL A 306 -3.98 -18.68 -5.01
N ARG A 307 -5.06 -18.74 -4.21
CA ARG A 307 -5.02 -19.30 -2.85
C ARG A 307 -4.53 -20.75 -2.84
N LEU A 308 -5.06 -21.60 -3.73
CA LEU A 308 -4.66 -23.00 -3.86
C LEU A 308 -3.19 -23.14 -4.28
N ILE A 309 -2.72 -22.31 -5.22
CA ILE A 309 -1.30 -22.26 -5.61
C ILE A 309 -0.44 -21.90 -4.41
N SER A 310 -0.79 -20.84 -3.66
CA SER A 310 -0.03 -20.41 -2.48
C SER A 310 0.02 -21.50 -1.40
N LEU A 311 -1.10 -22.18 -1.11
CA LEU A 311 -1.15 -23.31 -0.18
C LEU A 311 -0.24 -24.46 -0.65
N ARG A 312 -0.28 -24.79 -1.94
CA ARG A 312 0.61 -25.79 -2.54
C ARG A 312 2.09 -25.40 -2.45
N GLN A 313 2.40 -24.10 -2.52
CA GLN A 313 3.77 -23.55 -2.38
C GLN A 313 4.19 -23.32 -0.91
N GLY A 314 3.36 -23.74 0.06
CA GLY A 314 3.73 -23.73 1.48
C GLY A 314 3.18 -22.56 2.29
N LEU A 315 2.19 -21.82 1.79
CA LEU A 315 1.41 -20.91 2.62
C LEU A 315 0.77 -21.72 3.76
N LYS A 316 1.03 -21.32 5.01
CA LYS A 316 0.58 -22.05 6.19
C LYS A 316 -0.78 -21.53 6.67
N PRO A 317 -1.64 -22.38 7.26
CA PRO A 317 -2.79 -21.90 8.01
C PRO A 317 -2.38 -20.84 9.04
N GLY A 318 -3.20 -19.80 9.20
CA GLY A 318 -2.90 -18.66 10.07
C GLY A 318 -1.97 -17.59 9.45
N SER A 319 -1.58 -17.73 8.18
CA SER A 319 -0.76 -16.69 7.49
C SER A 319 -1.54 -15.41 7.15
N ASP A 320 -2.88 -15.42 7.24
CA ASP A 320 -3.69 -14.22 7.08
C ASP A 320 -3.74 -13.43 8.39
N TRP A 321 -2.57 -12.94 8.81
CA TRP A 321 -2.36 -12.26 10.09
C TRP A 321 -1.46 -11.03 9.92
N LEU A 322 -1.49 -10.15 10.92
CA LEU A 322 -0.84 -8.84 10.89
C LEU A 322 0.34 -8.77 11.87
N PRO A 323 1.30 -7.84 11.67
CA PRO A 323 2.38 -7.56 12.61
C PRO A 323 1.86 -7.14 13.99
N ASP A 324 2.61 -7.48 15.05
CA ASP A 324 2.18 -7.22 16.44
C ASP A 324 1.96 -5.75 16.74
N ARG A 325 2.75 -4.84 16.15
CA ARG A 325 2.55 -3.38 16.22
C ARG A 325 1.09 -2.95 16.00
N VAL A 326 0.39 -3.60 15.08
CA VAL A 326 -0.99 -3.22 14.73
C VAL A 326 -1.95 -3.38 15.92
N PHE A 327 -1.62 -4.30 16.84
CA PHE A 327 -2.41 -4.61 18.03
C PHE A 327 -1.82 -4.00 19.31
N ASP A 328 -0.50 -3.95 19.40
CA ASP A 328 0.21 -3.70 20.66
C ASP A 328 0.65 -2.23 20.83
N ASP A 329 0.75 -1.47 19.74
CA ASP A 329 1.29 -0.10 19.73
C ASP A 329 0.18 0.90 19.33
N PRO A 330 -0.60 1.44 20.30
CA PRO A 330 -1.64 2.41 20.00
C PRO A 330 -1.12 3.64 19.25
N ILE A 331 -1.96 4.19 18.37
CA ILE A 331 -1.65 5.42 17.63
C ILE A 331 -1.29 6.53 18.64
N PRO A 332 -0.13 7.19 18.55
CA PRO A 332 0.32 8.16 19.55
C PRO A 332 -0.26 9.57 19.33
N ASP A 333 -0.76 9.86 18.13
CA ASP A 333 -1.12 11.20 17.66
C ASP A 333 -2.46 11.27 16.93
N GLY A 334 -2.87 12.50 16.65
CA GLY A 334 -4.07 12.80 15.87
C GLY A 334 -5.41 12.43 16.54
N PRO A 335 -6.50 12.60 15.78
CA PRO A 335 -7.87 12.27 16.21
C PRO A 335 -8.07 10.81 16.67
N LEU A 336 -7.24 9.88 16.20
CA LEU A 336 -7.34 8.44 16.53
C LEU A 336 -6.36 8.00 17.62
N LYS A 337 -5.74 8.94 18.36
CA LYS A 337 -4.82 8.66 19.45
C LYS A 337 -5.40 7.63 20.44
N GLY A 338 -4.59 6.63 20.79
CA GLY A 338 -4.96 5.54 21.68
C GLY A 338 -5.65 4.36 20.99
N SER A 339 -5.99 4.48 19.70
CA SER A 339 -6.57 3.38 18.94
C SER A 339 -5.52 2.33 18.57
N ALA A 340 -5.89 1.07 18.70
CA ALA A 340 -5.17 -0.09 18.18
C ALA A 340 -6.20 -1.13 17.72
N LEU A 341 -5.78 -2.04 16.83
CA LEU A 341 -6.66 -3.09 16.35
C LEU A 341 -6.90 -4.10 17.47
N ARG A 342 -8.13 -4.59 17.63
CA ARG A 342 -8.49 -5.53 18.69
C ARG A 342 -8.23 -6.96 18.21
N ARG A 343 -7.25 -7.62 18.81
CA ARG A 343 -6.74 -8.94 18.38
C ARG A 343 -7.83 -10.02 18.28
N ASP A 344 -8.68 -10.14 19.31
CA ASP A 344 -9.74 -11.16 19.34
C ASP A 344 -10.87 -10.87 18.35
N GLU A 345 -11.25 -9.61 18.18
CA GLU A 345 -12.26 -9.19 17.22
C GLU A 345 -11.76 -9.38 15.78
N PHE A 346 -10.49 -9.07 15.53
CA PHE A 346 -9.87 -9.29 14.23
C PHE A 346 -9.80 -10.78 13.88
N LYS A 347 -9.49 -11.66 14.85
CA LYS A 347 -9.52 -13.11 14.66
C LYS A 347 -10.92 -13.61 14.26
N LYS A 348 -11.99 -13.09 14.89
CA LYS A 348 -13.37 -13.40 14.49
C LYS A 348 -13.68 -12.90 13.08
N MET A 349 -13.18 -11.71 12.71
CA MET A 349 -13.35 -11.12 11.39
C MET A 349 -12.68 -11.96 10.29
N VAL A 350 -11.47 -12.50 10.53
CA VAL A 350 -10.80 -13.45 9.62
C VAL A 350 -11.59 -14.75 9.50
N ALA A 351 -12.09 -15.31 10.60
CA ALA A 351 -12.91 -16.53 10.56
C ALA A 351 -14.20 -16.32 9.75
N LYS A 352 -14.87 -15.17 9.93
CA LYS A 352 -16.04 -14.78 9.14
C LYS A 352 -15.70 -14.57 7.66
N TYR A 353 -14.51 -14.05 7.35
CA TYR A 353 -14.03 -13.96 5.98
C TYR A 353 -13.90 -15.34 5.32
N TYR A 354 -13.33 -16.33 6.02
CA TYR A 354 -13.26 -17.70 5.50
C TYR A 354 -14.64 -18.32 5.29
N GLU A 355 -15.54 -18.16 6.25
CA GLU A 355 -16.94 -18.62 6.14
C GLU A 355 -17.62 -18.05 4.87
N LEU A 356 -17.55 -16.72 4.68
CA LEU A 356 -18.17 -16.06 3.53
C LEU A 356 -17.46 -16.35 2.20
N ARG A 357 -16.20 -16.76 2.22
CA ARG A 357 -15.45 -17.23 1.05
C ARG A 357 -15.73 -18.69 0.69
N GLY A 358 -16.47 -19.43 1.52
CA GLY A 358 -16.58 -20.89 1.37
C GLY A 358 -15.24 -21.60 1.60
N TRP A 359 -14.42 -21.08 2.50
CA TRP A 359 -13.15 -21.70 2.93
C TRP A 359 -13.35 -22.36 4.29
N ASP A 360 -12.55 -23.39 4.57
CA ASP A 360 -12.54 -24.00 5.89
C ASP A 360 -11.88 -23.09 6.95
N SER A 361 -11.88 -23.54 8.22
CA SER A 361 -11.29 -22.77 9.33
C SER A 361 -9.77 -22.56 9.23
N LEU A 362 -9.09 -23.27 8.33
CA LEU A 362 -7.66 -23.12 8.04
C LEU A 362 -7.42 -22.16 6.86
N GLY A 363 -8.49 -21.62 6.28
CA GLY A 363 -8.45 -20.74 5.12
C GLY A 363 -8.14 -21.50 3.82
N ILE A 364 -8.58 -22.76 3.72
CA ILE A 364 -8.45 -23.60 2.53
C ILE A 364 -9.80 -23.61 1.79
N PRO A 365 -9.85 -23.26 0.49
CA PRO A 365 -11.06 -23.40 -0.32
C PRO A 365 -11.63 -24.83 -0.25
N THR A 366 -12.92 -24.97 0.03
CA THR A 366 -13.58 -26.28 0.11
C THR A 366 -13.83 -26.88 -1.29
N LYS A 367 -14.11 -28.19 -1.34
CA LYS A 367 -14.38 -28.93 -2.59
C LYS A 367 -15.69 -28.54 -3.25
#